data_AF-A0A2I0TCM6-F1
#
_entry.id   AF-A0A2I0TCM6-F1
#
_cell.length_a   1.000
_cell.length_b   1.000
_cell.length_c   1.000
_cell.angle_alpha   90.00
_cell.angle_beta   90.00
_cell.angle_gamma   90.00
#
_symmetry.space_group_name_H-M   'P 1'
#
loop_
_entity.id
_entity.type
_entity.pdbx_description
1 polymer ?
#
loop_
_entity_poly.entity_id
_entity_poly.type
_entity_poly.pdbx_seq_one_letter_code
_entity_poly.pdbx_strand_id
1 'polypeptide(L)'
;MGNYFVILKEAIVTSEELGQDLEHVEVLQKKFEEFQTDLAAHEERVNEVNQFAGKLIQRFLADFRDLTSWVTEMKALINADELANDVAGAEALLDRHQEHKAFLLNEDLGDSLDSVEALLKKHEDFEKSLSAQEEKITALDEFATKLIQNNHYAMDDVATRRDALLSRRNALHERAMYRRAQLADSFHLQQFFRDSDELKSWVNEKMKTATDEAYKDPSNLQGKVQKHQAFEAELSANQSRIDALEKAGQKLIDVNHYASDEVAARMNEVISLWKKLLEATELKGHFAAEDVKIKLNELNQKWDSLKAKASQRRQDLEDSLQAQQYFADANEAESWMREKEPIVGSTDYGKDEDSAEALLKKHEALMSDLSAYGSSIQALREQAQSCRQQVAPTDDETGKELVLALYDYQEKSPREVTMKKGDILTLLNSTNKDSHN
;
A
#
# COMPACT_ATOMS: atom_id res chain seq x y z
N MET A 1 2.18 -101.67 -20.92
CA MET A 1 1.09 -102.02 -21.87
C MET A 1 1.52 -101.89 -23.34
N GLY A 2 2.31 -100.90 -23.74
CA GLY A 2 2.72 -100.72 -25.16
C GLY A 2 3.47 -101.90 -25.81
N ASN A 3 4.43 -102.51 -25.11
CA ASN A 3 5.20 -103.64 -25.65
C ASN A 3 4.34 -104.87 -25.98
N TYR A 4 3.31 -105.14 -25.19
CA TYR A 4 2.45 -106.31 -25.40
C TYR A 4 1.54 -106.14 -26.62
N PHE A 5 1.13 -104.91 -26.90
CA PHE A 5 0.31 -104.56 -28.07
C PHE A 5 1.10 -104.68 -29.37
N VAL A 6 2.35 -104.20 -29.41
CA VAL A 6 3.22 -104.29 -30.59
C VAL A 6 3.51 -105.75 -30.93
N ILE A 7 3.84 -106.57 -29.93
CA ILE A 7 4.12 -108.00 -30.11
C ILE A 7 2.88 -108.75 -30.67
N LEU A 8 1.67 -108.45 -30.18
CA LEU A 8 0.43 -109.05 -30.69
C LEU A 8 0.13 -108.63 -32.13
N LYS A 9 0.35 -107.36 -32.48
CA LYS A 9 0.11 -106.85 -33.84
C LYS A 9 1.17 -107.38 -34.83
N GLU A 10 2.41 -107.56 -34.38
CA GLU A 10 3.49 -108.18 -35.15
C GLU A 10 3.19 -109.66 -35.47
N ALA A 11 2.62 -110.40 -34.52
CA ALA A 11 2.18 -111.78 -34.72
C ALA A 11 1.05 -111.92 -35.78
N ILE A 12 0.17 -110.91 -35.92
CA ILE A 12 -0.89 -110.90 -36.95
C ILE A 12 -0.30 -110.71 -38.35
N VAL A 13 0.69 -109.81 -38.49
CA VAL A 13 1.32 -109.50 -39.79
C VAL A 13 2.28 -110.60 -40.25
N THR A 14 2.87 -111.33 -39.30
CA THR A 14 3.83 -112.42 -39.56
C THR A 14 3.17 -113.80 -39.64
N SER A 15 1.84 -113.89 -39.51
CA SER A 15 1.11 -115.15 -39.65
C SER A 15 1.21 -115.70 -41.08
N GLU A 16 1.62 -116.96 -41.22
CA GLU A 16 1.69 -117.68 -42.50
C GLU A 16 0.38 -118.42 -42.85
N GLU A 17 -0.69 -118.21 -42.07
CA GLU A 17 -1.98 -118.87 -42.28
C GLU A 17 -2.70 -118.34 -43.54
N LEU A 18 -2.89 -119.20 -44.54
CA LEU A 18 -3.46 -118.83 -45.86
C LEU A 18 -4.96 -119.13 -46.02
N GLY A 19 -5.63 -119.60 -44.96
CA GLY A 19 -7.03 -120.05 -44.99
C GLY A 19 -7.19 -121.47 -45.54
N GLN A 20 -8.24 -122.17 -45.09
CA GLN A 20 -8.50 -123.57 -45.46
C GLN A 20 -9.67 -123.72 -46.46
N ASP A 21 -10.58 -122.76 -46.48
CA ASP A 21 -11.73 -122.64 -47.36
C ASP A 21 -12.09 -121.15 -47.58
N LEU A 22 -13.08 -120.88 -48.44
CA LEU A 22 -13.46 -119.52 -48.81
C LEU A 22 -13.96 -118.70 -47.61
N GLU A 23 -14.75 -119.30 -46.72
CA GLU A 23 -15.29 -118.62 -45.54
C GLU A 23 -14.17 -118.24 -44.56
N HIS A 24 -13.18 -119.13 -44.38
CA HIS A 24 -12.00 -118.84 -43.56
C HIS A 24 -11.12 -117.74 -44.18
N VAL A 25 -10.94 -117.73 -45.50
CA VAL A 25 -10.20 -116.66 -46.20
C VAL A 25 -10.91 -115.31 -46.05
N GLU A 26 -12.23 -115.26 -46.18
CA GLU A 26 -13.02 -114.04 -45.99
C GLU A 26 -12.90 -113.50 -44.55
N VAL A 27 -12.88 -114.38 -43.55
CA VAL A 27 -12.65 -114.01 -42.14
C VAL A 27 -11.23 -113.48 -41.93
N LEU A 28 -10.21 -114.10 -42.52
CA LEU A 28 -8.83 -113.63 -42.44
C LEU A 28 -8.64 -112.27 -43.14
N GLN A 29 -9.27 -112.08 -44.30
CA GLN A 29 -9.29 -110.79 -45.01
C GLN A 29 -9.95 -109.71 -44.16
N LYS A 30 -11.13 -109.98 -43.60
CA LYS A 30 -11.81 -109.02 -42.73
C LYS A 30 -10.99 -108.66 -41.49
N LYS A 31 -10.37 -109.66 -40.84
CA LYS A 31 -9.45 -109.42 -39.71
C LYS A 31 -8.24 -108.57 -40.12
N PHE A 32 -7.73 -108.75 -41.34
CA PHE A 32 -6.62 -107.96 -41.85
C PHE A 32 -7.03 -106.53 -42.20
N GLU A 33 -8.23 -106.32 -42.76
CA GLU A 33 -8.80 -104.99 -43.00
C GLU A 33 -9.07 -104.24 -41.70
N GLU A 34 -9.61 -104.92 -40.68
CA GLU A 34 -9.76 -104.39 -39.32
C GLU A 34 -8.38 -104.02 -38.73
N PHE A 35 -7.37 -104.87 -38.91
CA PHE A 35 -5.99 -104.59 -38.51
C PHE A 35 -5.42 -103.35 -39.21
N GLN A 36 -5.63 -103.19 -40.53
CA GLN A 36 -5.17 -102.05 -41.30
C GLN A 36 -5.83 -100.74 -40.84
N THR A 37 -7.13 -100.80 -40.55
CA THR A 37 -7.89 -99.66 -40.03
C THR A 37 -7.38 -99.24 -38.65
N ASP A 38 -7.18 -100.22 -37.75
CA ASP A 38 -6.57 -99.98 -36.44
C ASP A 38 -5.17 -99.38 -36.54
N LEU A 39 -4.34 -99.89 -37.47
CA LEU A 39 -2.97 -99.43 -37.66
C LEU A 39 -2.94 -97.97 -38.10
N ALA A 40 -3.79 -97.59 -39.06
CA ALA A 40 -3.92 -96.21 -39.52
C ALA A 40 -4.36 -95.26 -38.37
N ALA A 41 -5.34 -95.66 -37.56
CA ALA A 41 -5.76 -94.88 -36.39
C ALA A 41 -4.70 -94.79 -35.28
N HIS A 42 -3.81 -95.79 -35.18
CA HIS A 42 -2.66 -95.74 -34.28
C HIS A 42 -1.55 -94.84 -34.83
N GLU A 43 -1.29 -94.86 -36.13
CA GLU A 43 -0.34 -93.97 -36.79
C GLU A 43 -0.73 -92.50 -36.63
N GLU A 44 -2.02 -92.18 -36.81
CA GLU A 44 -2.55 -90.83 -36.57
C GLU A 44 -2.32 -90.39 -35.11
N ARG A 45 -2.65 -91.24 -34.13
CA ARG A 45 -2.39 -90.95 -32.70
C ARG A 45 -0.91 -90.78 -32.39
N VAL A 46 -0.03 -91.58 -32.99
CA VAL A 46 1.43 -91.43 -32.81
C VAL A 46 1.90 -90.09 -33.40
N ASN A 47 1.38 -89.70 -34.56
CA ASN A 47 1.67 -88.40 -35.17
C ASN A 47 1.17 -87.23 -34.32
N GLU A 48 -0.03 -87.33 -33.74
CA GLU A 48 -0.55 -86.32 -32.80
C GLU A 48 0.29 -86.20 -31.54
N VAL A 49 0.68 -87.34 -30.92
CA VAL A 49 1.55 -87.36 -29.74
C VAL A 49 2.93 -86.78 -30.07
N ASN A 50 3.50 -87.11 -31.22
CA ASN A 50 4.78 -86.54 -31.68
C ASN A 50 4.67 -85.04 -31.94
N GLN A 51 3.56 -84.57 -32.53
CA GLN A 51 3.33 -83.14 -32.75
C GLN A 51 3.16 -82.40 -31.41
N PHE A 52 2.44 -82.99 -30.46
CA PHE A 52 2.24 -82.43 -29.12
C PHE A 52 3.55 -82.39 -28.33
N ALA A 53 4.34 -83.47 -28.36
CA ALA A 53 5.68 -83.51 -27.78
C ALA A 53 6.60 -82.46 -28.42
N GLY A 54 6.54 -82.28 -29.74
CA GLY A 54 7.24 -81.21 -30.45
C GLY A 54 6.84 -79.82 -29.96
N LYS A 55 5.53 -79.56 -29.78
CA LYS A 55 5.03 -78.29 -29.22
C LYS A 55 5.50 -78.06 -27.78
N LEU A 56 5.50 -79.10 -26.95
CA LEU A 56 6.01 -79.05 -25.57
C LEU A 56 7.51 -78.76 -25.51
N ILE A 57 8.30 -79.41 -26.38
CA ILE A 57 9.74 -79.15 -26.49
C ILE A 57 9.99 -77.73 -26.97
N GLN A 58 9.26 -77.25 -27.99
CA GLN A 58 9.36 -75.87 -28.45
C GLN A 58 8.98 -74.87 -27.36
N ARG A 59 7.94 -75.17 -26.57
CA ARG A 59 7.54 -74.34 -25.43
C ARG A 59 8.61 -74.32 -24.34
N PHE A 60 9.14 -75.48 -23.97
CA PHE A 60 10.23 -75.59 -23.00
C PHE A 60 11.50 -74.86 -23.47
N LEU A 61 11.87 -74.99 -24.75
CA LEU A 61 13.01 -74.29 -25.32
C LEU A 61 12.80 -72.77 -25.41
N ALA A 62 11.56 -72.32 -25.66
CA ALA A 62 11.19 -70.92 -25.60
C ALA A 62 11.29 -70.38 -24.16
N ASP A 63 10.65 -71.05 -23.21
CA ASP A 63 10.70 -70.68 -21.78
C ASP A 63 12.15 -70.73 -21.25
N PHE A 64 12.96 -71.69 -21.69
CA PHE A 64 14.38 -71.78 -21.34
C PHE A 64 15.22 -70.68 -22.00
N ARG A 65 14.92 -70.30 -23.25
CA ARG A 65 15.57 -69.17 -23.93
C ARG A 65 15.22 -67.85 -23.26
N ASP A 66 13.96 -67.66 -22.89
CA ASP A 66 13.48 -66.48 -22.17
C ASP A 66 14.14 -66.40 -20.79
N LEU A 67 14.20 -67.52 -20.06
CA LEU A 67 14.93 -67.61 -18.79
C LEU A 67 16.43 -67.37 -18.96
N THR A 68 17.05 -67.88 -20.03
CA THR A 68 18.48 -67.68 -20.31
C THR A 68 18.77 -66.24 -20.70
N SER A 69 17.91 -65.63 -21.52
CA SER A 69 18.00 -64.23 -21.90
C SER A 69 17.82 -63.35 -20.67
N TRP A 70 16.82 -63.63 -19.83
CA TRP A 70 16.58 -62.96 -18.56
C TRP A 70 17.75 -63.14 -17.60
N VAL A 71 18.30 -64.35 -17.43
CA VAL A 71 19.51 -64.57 -16.60
C VAL A 71 20.71 -63.82 -17.17
N THR A 72 20.84 -63.71 -18.48
CA THR A 72 21.93 -62.96 -19.14
C THR A 72 21.75 -61.45 -18.94
N GLU A 73 20.52 -60.95 -19.05
CA GLU A 73 20.14 -59.57 -18.81
C GLU A 73 20.27 -59.22 -17.32
N MET A 74 19.91 -60.12 -16.41
CA MET A 74 20.10 -59.99 -14.97
C MET A 74 21.57 -60.07 -14.59
N LYS A 75 22.35 -60.97 -15.21
CA LYS A 75 23.82 -60.95 -15.06
C LYS A 75 24.40 -59.65 -15.61
N ALA A 76 23.85 -59.12 -16.71
CA ALA A 76 24.27 -57.84 -17.25
C ALA A 76 23.83 -56.67 -16.38
N LEU A 77 22.75 -56.76 -15.60
CA LEU A 77 22.32 -55.73 -14.64
C LEU A 77 23.05 -55.82 -13.30
N ILE A 78 23.31 -57.04 -12.81
CA ILE A 78 24.10 -57.30 -11.60
C ILE A 78 25.58 -57.00 -11.85
N ASN A 79 26.08 -57.30 -13.06
CA ASN A 79 27.40 -56.90 -13.54
C ASN A 79 27.38 -55.56 -14.30
N ALA A 80 26.23 -54.88 -14.42
CA ALA A 80 26.17 -53.46 -14.77
C ALA A 80 26.41 -52.69 -13.49
N ASP A 81 27.62 -52.81 -12.99
CA ASP A 81 28.54 -51.70 -12.99
C ASP A 81 27.97 -50.25 -13.01
N GLU A 82 27.09 -49.95 -12.07
CA GLU A 82 27.14 -48.67 -11.36
C GLU A 82 28.08 -48.76 -10.14
N LEU A 83 29.13 -49.58 -10.25
CA LEU A 83 30.27 -49.63 -9.34
C LEU A 83 31.55 -50.05 -10.09
N ALA A 84 31.80 -49.35 -11.20
CA ALA A 84 33.05 -49.28 -11.92
C ALA A 84 33.90 -50.55 -12.09
N ASN A 85 33.86 -51.08 -13.32
CA ASN A 85 34.57 -52.24 -13.82
C ASN A 85 36.05 -51.92 -14.05
N ASP A 86 36.48 -50.68 -13.81
CA ASP A 86 37.87 -50.25 -13.77
C ASP A 86 38.14 -49.29 -12.60
N VAL A 87 39.42 -49.16 -12.25
CA VAL A 87 39.88 -48.29 -11.17
C VAL A 87 39.46 -46.83 -11.43
N ALA A 88 39.39 -46.41 -12.69
CA ALA A 88 39.05 -45.05 -13.10
C ALA A 88 37.57 -44.69 -12.83
N GLY A 89 36.64 -45.60 -13.08
CA GLY A 89 35.23 -45.39 -12.73
C GLY A 89 34.99 -45.42 -11.22
N ALA A 90 35.78 -46.21 -10.49
CA ALA A 90 35.65 -46.35 -9.03
C ALA A 90 36.18 -45.09 -8.37
N GLU A 91 37.29 -44.55 -8.89
CA GLU A 91 37.82 -43.23 -8.62
C GLU A 91 36.79 -42.14 -8.94
N ALA A 92 36.16 -42.15 -10.13
CA ALA A 92 35.14 -41.14 -10.48
C ALA A 92 33.90 -41.15 -9.57
N LEU A 93 33.44 -42.33 -9.13
CA LEU A 93 32.33 -42.46 -8.19
C LEU A 93 32.73 -42.05 -6.76
N LEU A 94 33.96 -42.37 -6.35
CA LEU A 94 34.53 -41.92 -5.08
C LEU A 94 34.72 -40.40 -5.07
N ASP A 95 35.22 -39.83 -6.16
CA ASP A 95 35.42 -38.39 -6.36
C ASP A 95 34.08 -37.67 -6.34
N ARG A 96 33.07 -38.14 -7.10
CA ARG A 96 31.72 -37.55 -7.06
C ARG A 96 31.12 -37.58 -5.65
N HIS A 97 31.32 -38.68 -4.91
CA HIS A 97 30.85 -38.76 -3.54
C HIS A 97 31.66 -37.86 -2.58
N GLN A 98 32.97 -37.74 -2.78
CA GLN A 98 33.81 -36.82 -2.02
C GLN A 98 33.42 -35.36 -2.30
N GLU A 99 33.12 -35.01 -3.54
CA GLU A 99 32.62 -33.69 -3.94
C GLU A 99 31.26 -33.37 -3.30
N HIS A 100 30.29 -34.30 -3.36
CA HIS A 100 29.00 -34.13 -2.68
C HIS A 100 29.15 -33.97 -1.17
N LYS A 101 30.05 -34.77 -0.56
CA LYS A 101 30.34 -34.68 0.87
C LYS A 101 31.01 -33.35 1.21
N ALA A 102 31.95 -32.88 0.40
CA ALA A 102 32.62 -31.58 0.56
C ALA A 102 31.63 -30.42 0.41
N PHE A 103 30.73 -30.48 -0.57
CA PHE A 103 29.67 -29.49 -0.76
C PHE A 103 28.76 -29.34 0.47
N LEU A 104 28.36 -30.46 1.06
CA LEU A 104 27.53 -30.51 2.27
C LEU A 104 28.30 -30.35 3.59
N LEU A 105 29.63 -30.36 3.55
CA LEU A 105 30.51 -30.02 4.66
C LEU A 105 30.94 -28.56 4.63
N ASN A 106 30.67 -27.86 3.52
CA ASN A 106 31.01 -26.45 3.42
C ASN A 106 30.27 -25.68 4.53
N GLU A 107 31.01 -24.93 5.33
CA GLU A 107 30.49 -24.15 6.45
C GLU A 107 30.16 -22.70 6.03
N ASP A 108 30.55 -22.28 4.82
CA ASP A 108 30.31 -20.93 4.29
C ASP A 108 28.81 -20.64 4.14
N LEU A 109 28.26 -19.78 4.97
CA LEU A 109 26.85 -19.41 4.93
C LEU A 109 26.58 -18.13 4.15
N GLY A 110 27.59 -17.54 3.53
CA GLY A 110 27.52 -16.22 2.88
C GLY A 110 27.50 -15.06 3.87
N ASP A 111 28.07 -13.93 3.46
CA ASP A 111 28.26 -12.71 4.26
C ASP A 111 27.35 -11.55 3.84
N SER A 112 26.55 -11.77 2.80
CA SER A 112 25.70 -10.79 2.14
C SER A 112 24.52 -11.48 1.47
N LEU A 113 23.39 -10.77 1.30
CA LEU A 113 22.18 -11.33 0.71
C LEU A 113 22.45 -12.00 -0.65
N ASP A 114 23.17 -11.32 -1.54
CA ASP A 114 23.53 -11.83 -2.87
C ASP A 114 24.38 -13.11 -2.79
N SER A 115 25.32 -13.19 -1.84
CA SER A 115 26.15 -14.38 -1.65
C SER A 115 25.32 -15.58 -1.16
N VAL A 116 24.39 -15.36 -0.22
CA VAL A 116 23.53 -16.44 0.31
C VAL A 116 22.55 -16.90 -0.76
N GLU A 117 21.98 -15.99 -1.55
CA GLU A 117 21.12 -16.34 -2.69
C GLU A 117 21.86 -17.20 -3.72
N ALA A 118 23.12 -16.86 -4.03
CA ALA A 118 23.94 -17.66 -4.92
C ALA A 118 24.23 -19.05 -4.34
N LEU A 119 24.48 -19.16 -3.03
CA LEU A 119 24.69 -20.44 -2.34
C LEU A 119 23.41 -21.28 -2.30
N LEU A 120 22.26 -20.68 -2.01
CA LEU A 120 20.94 -21.33 -2.05
C LEU A 120 20.64 -21.86 -3.45
N LYS A 121 20.93 -21.08 -4.49
CA LYS A 121 20.75 -21.51 -5.87
C LYS A 121 21.63 -22.72 -6.22
N LYS A 122 22.91 -22.68 -5.84
CA LYS A 122 23.82 -23.84 -6.00
C LYS A 122 23.31 -25.06 -5.23
N HIS A 123 22.75 -24.86 -4.03
CA HIS A 123 22.18 -25.94 -3.24
C HIS A 123 20.92 -26.52 -3.88
N GLU A 124 20.05 -25.69 -4.45
CA GLU A 124 18.88 -26.13 -5.21
C GLU A 124 19.29 -26.98 -6.43
N ASP A 125 20.34 -26.57 -7.14
CA ASP A 125 20.88 -27.35 -8.28
C ASP A 125 21.46 -28.69 -7.82
N PHE A 126 22.12 -28.73 -6.65
CA PHE A 126 22.56 -29.96 -6.01
C PHE A 126 21.39 -30.88 -5.63
N GLU A 127 20.33 -30.33 -5.02
CA GLU A 127 19.13 -31.09 -4.65
C GLU A 127 18.39 -31.66 -5.88
N LYS A 128 18.36 -30.93 -7.01
CA LYS A 128 17.86 -31.47 -8.28
C LYS A 128 18.67 -32.67 -8.76
N SER A 129 20.00 -32.61 -8.65
CA SER A 129 20.89 -33.74 -8.97
C SER A 129 20.66 -34.93 -8.05
N LEU A 130 20.46 -34.68 -6.75
CA LEU A 130 20.14 -35.70 -5.76
C LEU A 130 18.80 -36.37 -6.07
N SER A 131 17.77 -35.58 -6.37
CA SER A 131 16.44 -36.06 -6.75
C SER A 131 16.48 -36.94 -8.01
N ALA A 132 17.26 -36.56 -9.02
CA ALA A 132 17.45 -37.38 -10.22
C ALA A 132 18.10 -38.74 -9.94
N GLN A 133 18.90 -38.88 -8.87
CA GLN A 133 19.47 -40.16 -8.45
C GLN A 133 18.49 -41.00 -7.62
N GLU A 134 17.46 -40.37 -7.04
CA GLU A 134 16.47 -41.05 -6.18
C GLU A 134 15.66 -42.10 -6.95
N GLU A 135 15.33 -41.83 -8.22
CA GLU A 135 14.64 -42.80 -9.08
C GLU A 135 15.46 -44.08 -9.27
N LYS A 136 16.77 -43.95 -9.48
CA LYS A 136 17.69 -45.10 -9.62
C LYS A 136 17.79 -45.89 -8.32
N ILE A 137 17.94 -45.21 -7.18
CA ILE A 137 18.02 -45.85 -5.87
C ILE A 137 16.72 -46.60 -5.56
N THR A 138 15.56 -46.00 -5.88
CA THR A 138 14.24 -46.63 -5.71
C THR A 138 14.11 -47.89 -6.56
N ALA A 139 14.50 -47.83 -7.84
CA ALA A 139 14.46 -48.99 -8.72
C ALA A 139 15.39 -50.13 -8.23
N LEU A 140 16.58 -49.80 -7.73
CA LEU A 140 17.51 -50.75 -7.13
C LEU A 140 16.95 -51.38 -5.85
N ASP A 141 16.29 -50.60 -5.00
CA ASP A 141 15.64 -51.08 -3.78
C ASP A 141 14.49 -52.06 -4.08
N GLU A 142 13.61 -51.72 -5.01
CA GLU A 142 12.52 -52.60 -5.44
C GLU A 142 13.05 -53.93 -6.02
N PHE A 143 14.11 -53.86 -6.82
CA PHE A 143 14.74 -55.04 -7.42
C PHE A 143 15.40 -55.92 -6.37
N ALA A 144 16.22 -55.34 -5.48
CA ALA A 144 16.86 -56.04 -4.37
C ALA A 144 15.81 -56.71 -3.47
N THR A 145 14.71 -56.02 -3.20
CA THR A 145 13.58 -56.54 -2.43
C THR A 145 12.93 -57.74 -3.11
N LYS A 146 12.73 -57.71 -4.44
CA LYS A 146 12.22 -58.87 -5.20
C LYS A 146 13.17 -60.07 -5.15
N LEU A 147 14.48 -59.86 -5.23
CA LEU A 147 15.47 -60.95 -5.12
C LEU A 147 15.41 -61.61 -3.74
N ILE A 148 15.29 -60.81 -2.68
CA ILE A 148 15.18 -61.30 -1.30
C ILE A 148 13.87 -62.07 -1.11
N GLN A 149 12.74 -61.53 -1.56
CA GLN A 149 11.43 -62.19 -1.45
C GLN A 149 11.35 -63.53 -2.18
N ASN A 150 12.09 -63.69 -3.28
CA ASN A 150 12.14 -64.92 -4.06
C ASN A 150 13.20 -65.92 -3.56
N ASN A 151 13.79 -65.71 -2.38
CA ASN A 151 14.84 -66.55 -1.80
C ASN A 151 16.03 -66.79 -2.76
N HIS A 152 16.48 -65.74 -3.44
CA HIS A 152 17.65 -65.82 -4.32
C HIS A 152 18.89 -66.28 -3.53
N TYR A 153 19.78 -67.07 -4.16
CA TYR A 153 20.92 -67.70 -3.46
C TYR A 153 21.86 -66.70 -2.75
N ALA A 154 21.92 -65.45 -3.23
CA ALA A 154 22.72 -64.36 -2.68
C ALA A 154 21.88 -63.35 -1.87
N MET A 155 20.69 -63.72 -1.39
CA MET A 155 19.76 -62.78 -0.74
C MET A 155 20.36 -62.07 0.48
N ASP A 156 21.20 -62.73 1.27
CA ASP A 156 21.83 -62.13 2.46
C ASP A 156 22.84 -61.03 2.10
N ASP A 157 23.64 -61.26 1.05
CA ASP A 157 24.58 -60.27 0.51
C ASP A 157 23.85 -59.09 -0.14
N VAL A 158 22.77 -59.38 -0.89
CA VAL A 158 21.90 -58.36 -1.51
C VAL A 158 21.22 -57.51 -0.44
N ALA A 159 20.70 -58.12 0.63
CA ALA A 159 20.10 -57.40 1.75
C ALA A 159 21.10 -56.47 2.42
N THR A 160 22.30 -56.96 2.73
CA THR A 160 23.36 -56.15 3.36
C THR A 160 23.73 -54.93 2.50
N ARG A 161 23.87 -55.11 1.17
CA ARG A 161 24.23 -54.03 0.25
C ARG A 161 23.10 -53.02 0.06
N ARG A 162 21.86 -53.48 -0.04
CA ARG A 162 20.66 -52.63 -0.13
C ARG A 162 20.52 -51.77 1.12
N ASP A 163 20.64 -52.37 2.30
CA ASP A 163 20.48 -51.66 3.57
C ASP A 163 21.59 -50.59 3.76
N ALA A 164 22.83 -50.90 3.34
CA ALA A 164 23.92 -49.92 3.33
C ALA A 164 23.68 -48.76 2.35
N LEU A 165 23.13 -49.03 1.16
CA LEU A 165 22.77 -48.00 0.17
C LEU A 165 21.68 -47.06 0.71
N LEU A 166 20.60 -47.63 1.28
CA LEU A 166 19.50 -46.84 1.83
C LEU A 166 19.95 -46.01 3.04
N SER A 167 20.80 -46.58 3.91
CA SER A 167 21.39 -45.84 5.03
C SER A 167 22.20 -44.63 4.55
N ARG A 168 23.05 -44.80 3.53
CA ARG A 168 23.84 -43.71 2.94
C ARG A 168 22.96 -42.65 2.27
N ARG A 169 21.90 -43.08 1.57
CA ARG A 169 20.92 -42.20 0.95
C ARG A 169 20.21 -41.34 2.00
N ASN A 170 19.72 -41.95 3.08
CA ASN A 170 19.04 -41.23 4.16
C ASN A 170 19.98 -40.19 4.81
N ALA A 171 21.21 -40.58 5.15
CA ALA A 171 22.19 -39.67 5.74
C ALA A 171 22.54 -38.50 4.82
N LEU A 172 22.59 -38.72 3.51
CA LEU A 172 22.85 -37.67 2.52
C LEU A 172 21.68 -36.66 2.45
N HIS A 173 20.45 -37.14 2.44
CA HIS A 173 19.25 -36.31 2.48
C HIS A 173 19.13 -35.49 3.76
N GLU A 174 19.32 -36.11 4.93
CA GLU A 174 19.30 -35.40 6.22
C GLU A 174 20.32 -34.26 6.24
N ARG A 175 21.52 -34.51 5.70
CA ARG A 175 22.58 -33.51 5.64
C ARG A 175 22.28 -32.39 4.65
N ALA A 176 21.68 -32.71 3.49
CA ALA A 176 21.22 -31.72 2.54
C ALA A 176 20.15 -30.81 3.15
N MET A 177 19.13 -31.40 3.79
CA MET A 177 18.08 -30.65 4.49
C MET A 177 18.64 -29.76 5.61
N TYR A 178 19.58 -30.27 6.40
CA TYR A 178 20.26 -29.48 7.44
C TYR A 178 20.98 -28.28 6.85
N ARG A 179 21.76 -28.48 5.78
CA ARG A 179 22.49 -27.39 5.11
C ARG A 179 21.54 -26.36 4.49
N ARG A 180 20.44 -26.81 3.88
CA ARG A 180 19.39 -25.92 3.36
C ARG A 180 18.78 -25.05 4.45
N ALA A 181 18.51 -25.63 5.62
CA ALA A 181 17.99 -24.87 6.77
C ALA A 181 19.00 -23.79 7.22
N GLN A 182 20.29 -24.13 7.35
CA GLN A 182 21.31 -23.14 7.72
C GLN A 182 21.44 -22.01 6.70
N LEU A 183 21.36 -22.31 5.39
CA LEU A 183 21.39 -21.28 4.34
C LEU A 183 20.14 -20.40 4.36
N ALA A 184 18.97 -20.97 4.67
CA ALA A 184 17.74 -20.20 4.83
C ALA A 184 17.79 -19.27 6.06
N ASP A 185 18.34 -19.75 7.18
CA ASP A 185 18.58 -18.95 8.38
C ASP A 185 19.54 -17.79 8.08
N SER A 186 20.65 -18.07 7.39
CA SER A 186 21.59 -17.03 6.93
C SER A 186 20.93 -16.02 6.00
N PHE A 187 20.09 -16.46 5.07
CA PHE A 187 19.37 -15.58 4.14
C PHE A 187 18.48 -14.60 4.91
N HIS A 188 17.71 -15.10 5.89
CA HIS A 188 16.86 -14.25 6.72
C HIS A 188 17.65 -13.27 7.58
N LEU A 189 18.82 -13.67 8.10
CA LEU A 189 19.73 -12.78 8.81
C LEU A 189 20.24 -11.66 7.90
N GLN A 190 20.77 -12.01 6.73
CA GLN A 190 21.35 -11.03 5.80
C GLN A 190 20.30 -10.06 5.25
N GLN A 191 19.07 -10.55 5.00
CA GLN A 191 17.94 -9.70 4.66
C GLN A 191 17.62 -8.70 5.78
N PHE A 192 17.57 -9.17 7.03
CA PHE A 192 17.36 -8.31 8.19
C PHE A 192 18.46 -7.24 8.35
N PHE A 193 19.74 -7.61 8.18
CA PHE A 193 20.86 -6.66 8.26
C PHE A 193 20.78 -5.60 7.18
N ARG A 194 20.52 -5.99 5.94
CA ARG A 194 20.31 -5.05 4.84
C ARG A 194 19.17 -4.07 5.14
N ASP A 195 18.00 -4.58 5.52
CA ASP A 195 16.83 -3.76 5.82
C ASP A 195 17.08 -2.81 7.00
N SER A 196 17.78 -3.29 8.02
CA SER A 196 18.21 -2.51 9.19
C SER A 196 19.14 -1.36 8.78
N ASP A 197 20.16 -1.62 7.96
CA ASP A 197 21.12 -0.61 7.51
C ASP A 197 20.46 0.42 6.58
N GLU A 198 19.57 -0.01 5.69
CA GLU A 198 18.77 0.88 4.82
C GLU A 198 17.88 1.82 5.66
N LEU A 199 17.15 1.28 6.64
CA LEU A 199 16.31 2.09 7.53
C LEU A 199 17.14 3.03 8.40
N LYS A 200 18.27 2.57 8.94
CA LYS A 200 19.20 3.41 9.72
C LYS A 200 19.74 4.57 8.89
N SER A 201 20.16 4.32 7.66
CA SER A 201 20.63 5.36 6.74
C SER A 201 19.53 6.39 6.47
N TRP A 202 18.32 5.91 6.14
CA TRP A 202 17.17 6.77 5.87
C TRP A 202 16.77 7.61 7.08
N VAL A 203 16.70 7.04 8.29
CA VAL A 203 16.38 7.79 9.51
C VAL A 203 17.43 8.87 9.76
N ASN A 204 18.72 8.57 9.61
CA ASN A 204 19.78 9.56 9.78
C ASN A 204 19.73 10.69 8.75
N GLU A 205 19.37 10.40 7.50
CA GLU A 205 19.15 11.40 6.46
C GLU A 205 17.97 12.32 6.82
N LYS A 206 16.83 11.72 7.17
CA LYS A 206 15.63 12.47 7.56
C LYS A 206 15.82 13.25 8.84
N MET A 207 16.64 12.76 9.76
CA MET A 207 16.99 13.47 10.98
C MET A 207 17.65 14.80 10.67
N LYS A 208 18.58 14.86 9.70
CA LYS A 208 19.21 16.12 9.27
C LYS A 208 18.16 17.12 8.79
N THR A 209 17.21 16.66 7.97
CA THR A 209 16.10 17.48 7.47
C THR A 209 15.15 17.91 8.59
N ALA A 210 14.88 17.04 9.57
CA ALA A 210 14.05 17.34 10.72
C ALA A 210 14.74 18.33 11.69
N THR A 211 16.07 18.36 11.77
CA THR A 211 16.81 19.34 12.59
C THR A 211 17.21 20.62 11.85
N ASP A 212 17.17 20.63 10.52
CA ASP A 212 17.48 21.82 9.71
C ASP A 212 16.57 22.98 10.12
N GLU A 213 17.15 24.14 10.44
CA GLU A 213 16.49 25.36 10.93
C GLU A 213 15.94 26.29 9.81
N ALA A 214 16.18 25.97 8.54
CA ALA A 214 15.71 26.78 7.39
C ALA A 214 14.17 26.99 7.36
N TYR A 215 13.40 26.21 8.12
CA TYR A 215 11.96 26.38 8.27
C TYR A 215 11.56 27.64 9.04
N LYS A 216 12.43 28.23 9.88
CA LYS A 216 12.12 29.40 10.72
C LYS A 216 11.89 30.71 9.94
N ASP A 217 12.27 30.77 8.66
CA ASP A 217 11.98 31.94 7.81
C ASP A 217 10.46 32.04 7.49
N PRO A 218 9.78 33.18 7.70
CA PRO A 218 8.35 33.33 7.38
C PRO A 218 8.03 33.28 5.87
N SER A 219 9.04 33.30 4.99
CA SER A 219 8.84 33.26 3.55
C SER A 219 8.34 31.89 3.06
N ASN A 220 7.43 31.89 2.07
CA ASN A 220 6.92 30.68 1.40
C ASN A 220 6.30 29.61 2.33
N LEU A 221 5.48 30.04 3.30
CA LEU A 221 4.74 29.18 4.24
C LEU A 221 3.98 28.03 3.54
N GLN A 222 3.28 28.30 2.43
CA GLN A 222 2.51 27.28 1.72
C GLN A 222 3.41 26.15 1.18
N GLY A 223 4.55 26.48 0.59
CA GLY A 223 5.52 25.48 0.12
C GLY A 223 6.15 24.68 1.28
N LYS A 224 6.30 25.30 2.46
CA LYS A 224 6.79 24.62 3.67
C LYS A 224 5.76 23.63 4.22
N VAL A 225 4.48 24.00 4.25
CA VAL A 225 3.38 23.10 4.67
C VAL A 225 3.29 21.89 3.75
N GLN A 226 3.36 22.08 2.42
CA GLN A 226 3.33 20.96 1.47
C GLN A 226 4.51 20.00 1.66
N LYS A 227 5.72 20.53 1.89
CA LYS A 227 6.89 19.71 2.19
C LYS A 227 6.75 18.92 3.49
N HIS A 228 6.14 19.53 4.52
CA HIS A 228 5.88 18.85 5.78
C HIS A 228 4.85 17.72 5.62
N GLN A 229 3.75 17.95 4.90
CA GLN A 229 2.76 16.92 4.59
C GLN A 229 3.35 15.74 3.80
N ALA A 230 4.21 16.03 2.81
CA ALA A 230 4.94 14.98 2.08
C ALA A 230 5.85 14.18 3.02
N PHE A 231 6.55 14.86 3.92
CA PHE A 231 7.41 14.23 4.91
C PHE A 231 6.62 13.38 5.93
N GLU A 232 5.44 13.83 6.39
CA GLU A 232 4.53 13.04 7.24
C GLU A 232 4.01 11.77 6.52
N ALA A 233 3.70 11.88 5.22
CA ALA A 233 3.32 10.72 4.41
C ALA A 233 4.48 9.70 4.31
N GLU A 234 5.72 10.18 4.13
CA GLU A 234 6.91 9.33 4.16
C GLU A 234 7.14 8.66 5.53
N LEU A 235 6.92 9.38 6.64
CA LEU A 235 6.99 8.80 7.98
C LEU A 235 5.99 7.65 8.14
N SER A 236 4.73 7.87 7.74
CA SER A 236 3.67 6.84 7.79
C SER A 236 4.03 5.60 6.98
N ALA A 237 4.57 5.78 5.77
CA ALA A 237 5.04 4.66 4.95
C ALA A 237 6.19 3.88 5.62
N ASN A 238 7.14 4.59 6.25
CA ASN A 238 8.29 3.94 6.91
C ASN A 238 7.95 3.32 8.27
N GLN A 239 6.89 3.75 8.95
CA GLN A 239 6.39 3.05 10.14
C GLN A 239 6.12 1.57 9.84
N SER A 240 5.48 1.28 8.71
CA SER A 240 5.21 -0.11 8.30
C SER A 240 6.50 -0.93 8.06
N ARG A 241 7.58 -0.27 7.60
CA ARG A 241 8.89 -0.90 7.40
C ARG A 241 9.59 -1.17 8.74
N ILE A 242 9.47 -0.26 9.70
CA ILE A 242 9.95 -0.46 11.07
C ILE A 242 9.24 -1.65 11.71
N ASP A 243 7.90 -1.72 11.61
CA ASP A 243 7.11 -2.83 12.15
C ASP A 243 7.50 -4.18 11.50
N ALA A 244 7.76 -4.18 10.19
CA ALA A 244 8.20 -5.36 9.46
C ALA A 244 9.61 -5.80 9.89
N LEU A 245 10.54 -4.87 10.07
CA LEU A 245 11.89 -5.13 10.57
C LEU A 245 11.84 -5.72 11.99
N GLU A 246 11.04 -5.13 12.88
CA GLU A 246 10.83 -5.65 14.24
C GLU A 246 10.29 -7.08 14.23
N LYS A 247 9.28 -7.34 13.40
CA LYS A 247 8.71 -8.68 13.25
C LYS A 247 9.72 -9.69 12.70
N ALA A 248 10.56 -9.28 11.74
CA ALA A 248 11.62 -10.13 11.19
C ALA A 248 12.69 -10.43 12.25
N GLY A 249 13.15 -9.40 12.98
CA GLY A 249 14.12 -9.55 14.06
C GLY A 249 13.59 -10.42 15.20
N GLN A 250 12.35 -10.20 15.63
CA GLN A 250 11.72 -10.98 16.69
C GLN A 250 11.59 -12.45 16.32
N LYS A 251 11.25 -12.77 15.07
CA LYS A 251 11.22 -14.17 14.60
C LYS A 251 12.59 -14.85 14.72
N LEU A 252 13.67 -14.16 14.37
CA LEU A 252 15.03 -14.70 14.51
C LEU A 252 15.38 -14.95 15.98
N ILE A 253 14.96 -14.06 16.88
CA ILE A 253 15.17 -14.20 18.32
C ILE A 253 14.34 -15.36 18.90
N ASP A 254 13.07 -15.48 18.50
CA ASP A 254 12.14 -16.50 19.00
C ASP A 254 12.61 -17.93 18.67
N VAL A 255 13.27 -18.12 17.53
CA VAL A 255 13.87 -19.41 17.15
C VAL A 255 15.27 -19.63 17.75
N ASN A 256 15.73 -18.74 18.63
CA ASN A 256 17.05 -18.77 19.25
C ASN A 256 18.19 -18.83 18.20
N HIS A 257 18.09 -18.00 17.17
CA HIS A 257 19.09 -17.91 16.11
C HIS A 257 20.47 -17.56 16.68
N TYR A 258 21.55 -18.06 16.07
CA TYR A 258 22.92 -17.87 16.59
C TYR A 258 23.35 -16.39 16.68
N ALA A 259 22.72 -15.52 15.89
CA ALA A 259 22.95 -14.07 15.87
C ALA A 259 21.89 -13.27 16.65
N SER A 260 21.10 -13.89 17.53
CA SER A 260 20.00 -13.23 18.25
C SER A 260 20.43 -11.97 19.01
N ASP A 261 21.62 -11.98 19.63
CA ASP A 261 22.16 -10.83 20.35
C ASP A 261 22.44 -9.64 19.42
N GLU A 262 23.03 -9.89 18.25
CA GLU A 262 23.31 -8.85 17.26
C GLU A 262 22.01 -8.32 16.63
N VAL A 263 21.06 -9.21 16.32
CA VAL A 263 19.73 -8.85 15.81
C VAL A 263 19.03 -7.93 16.81
N ALA A 264 19.01 -8.28 18.09
CA ALA A 264 18.40 -7.48 19.14
C ALA A 264 19.09 -6.10 19.27
N ALA A 265 20.42 -6.05 19.23
CA ALA A 265 21.16 -4.79 19.31
C ALA A 265 20.82 -3.85 18.14
N ARG A 266 20.81 -4.36 16.90
CA ARG A 266 20.48 -3.59 15.70
C ARG A 266 19.02 -3.13 15.69
N MET A 267 18.11 -4.01 16.08
CA MET A 267 16.68 -3.68 16.21
C MET A 267 16.48 -2.52 17.20
N ASN A 268 17.07 -2.61 18.39
CA ASN A 268 17.00 -1.55 19.40
C ASN A 268 17.60 -0.22 18.91
N GLU A 269 18.70 -0.27 18.15
CA GLU A 269 19.31 0.92 17.57
C GLU A 269 18.36 1.62 16.57
N VAL A 270 17.81 0.88 15.61
CA VAL A 270 16.87 1.42 14.61
C VAL A 270 15.62 1.99 15.28
N ILE A 271 15.05 1.28 16.25
CA ILE A 271 13.89 1.75 17.03
C ILE A 271 14.22 3.04 17.79
N SER A 272 15.39 3.11 18.41
CA SER A 272 15.82 4.31 19.14
C SER A 272 15.98 5.52 18.21
N LEU A 273 16.59 5.32 17.04
CA LEU A 273 16.72 6.37 16.03
C LEU A 273 15.35 6.81 15.49
N TRP A 274 14.45 5.86 15.23
CA TRP A 274 13.09 6.13 14.79
C TRP A 274 12.31 6.98 15.81
N LYS A 275 12.36 6.62 17.09
CA LYS A 275 11.74 7.42 18.17
C LYS A 275 12.26 8.85 18.23
N LYS A 276 13.59 9.03 18.14
CA LYS A 276 14.21 10.36 18.11
C LYS A 276 13.76 11.19 16.90
N LEU A 277 13.59 10.54 15.74
CA LEU A 277 13.07 11.21 14.55
C LEU A 277 11.62 11.68 14.78
N LEU A 278 10.75 10.82 15.32
CA LEU A 278 9.37 11.19 15.63
C LEU A 278 9.30 12.40 16.58
N GLU A 279 10.04 12.38 17.68
CA GLU A 279 10.10 13.49 18.66
C GLU A 279 10.53 14.81 18.00
N ALA A 280 11.58 14.78 17.18
CA ALA A 280 12.04 15.98 16.48
C ALA A 280 11.02 16.51 15.46
N THR A 281 10.18 15.64 14.91
CA THR A 281 9.17 16.01 13.91
C THR A 281 7.90 16.56 14.56
N GLU A 282 7.50 16.05 15.72
CA GLU A 282 6.43 16.62 16.53
C GLU A 282 6.79 18.04 17.02
N LEU A 283 8.04 18.24 17.44
CA LEU A 283 8.56 19.58 17.77
C LEU A 283 8.46 20.56 16.58
N LYS A 284 8.65 20.07 15.35
CA LYS A 284 8.44 20.87 14.13
C LYS A 284 6.97 21.19 13.86
N GLY A 285 6.06 20.23 14.06
CA GLY A 285 4.62 20.42 13.87
C GLY A 285 4.02 21.49 14.79
N HIS A 286 4.55 21.64 16.01
CA HIS A 286 4.10 22.65 16.97
C HIS A 286 4.51 24.09 16.62
N PHE A 287 5.54 24.32 15.80
CA PHE A 287 6.14 25.65 15.65
C PHE A 287 5.31 26.62 14.78
N ALA A 288 4.77 26.16 13.64
CA ALA A 288 3.96 27.02 12.79
C ALA A 288 2.59 27.35 13.43
N ALA A 289 2.12 26.55 14.38
CA ALA A 289 0.83 26.77 15.04
C ALA A 289 0.81 28.07 15.83
N GLU A 290 1.90 28.41 16.53
CA GLU A 290 1.97 29.64 17.32
C GLU A 290 2.13 30.88 16.43
N ASP A 291 3.00 30.82 15.42
CA ASP A 291 3.17 31.91 14.45
C ASP A 291 1.89 32.17 13.63
N VAL A 292 1.19 31.11 13.20
CA VAL A 292 -0.11 31.20 12.51
C VAL A 292 -1.16 31.80 13.44
N LYS A 293 -1.18 31.43 14.72
CA LYS A 293 -2.11 31.96 15.72
C LYS A 293 -1.85 33.45 16.01
N ILE A 294 -0.59 33.87 16.12
CA ILE A 294 -0.21 35.28 16.22
C ILE A 294 -0.70 36.04 14.99
N LYS A 295 -0.44 35.52 13.78
CA LYS A 295 -0.87 36.18 12.54
C LYS A 295 -2.39 36.26 12.40
N LEU A 296 -3.11 35.24 12.83
CA LEU A 296 -4.57 35.21 12.86
C LEU A 296 -5.12 36.29 13.82
N ASN A 297 -4.52 36.42 15.01
CA ASN A 297 -4.90 37.46 15.97
C ASN A 297 -4.65 38.87 15.42
N GLU A 298 -3.49 39.12 14.79
CA GLU A 298 -3.21 40.40 14.13
C GLU A 298 -4.21 40.72 13.02
N LEU A 299 -4.58 39.71 12.21
CA LEU A 299 -5.53 39.89 11.12
C LEU A 299 -6.93 40.20 11.66
N ASN A 300 -7.37 39.50 12.71
CA ASN A 300 -8.65 39.74 13.37
C ASN A 300 -8.71 41.15 13.99
N GLN A 301 -7.65 41.60 14.67
CA GLN A 301 -7.58 42.96 15.21
C GLN A 301 -7.67 44.02 14.10
N LYS A 302 -6.96 43.82 12.98
CA LYS A 302 -7.06 44.71 11.80
C LYS A 302 -8.46 44.72 11.21
N TRP A 303 -9.12 43.56 11.13
CA TRP A 303 -10.47 43.41 10.63
C TRP A 303 -11.50 44.12 11.53
N ASP A 304 -11.38 43.99 12.85
CA ASP A 304 -12.26 44.68 13.80
C ASP A 304 -12.07 46.20 13.76
N SER A 305 -10.82 46.67 13.66
CA SER A 305 -10.52 48.09 13.46
C SER A 305 -11.13 48.63 12.16
N LEU A 306 -11.04 47.86 11.07
CA LEU A 306 -11.63 48.24 9.78
C LEU A 306 -13.16 48.32 9.86
N LYS A 307 -13.82 47.35 10.50
CA LYS A 307 -15.28 47.38 10.73
C LYS A 307 -15.69 48.60 11.56
N ALA A 308 -14.95 48.94 12.61
CA ALA A 308 -15.22 50.11 13.43
C ALA A 308 -15.10 51.40 12.61
N LYS A 309 -14.00 51.59 11.85
CA LYS A 309 -13.80 52.74 10.96
C LYS A 309 -14.87 52.85 9.88
N ALA A 310 -15.27 51.72 9.27
CA ALA A 310 -16.33 51.69 8.28
C ALA A 310 -17.70 52.07 8.88
N SER A 311 -17.99 51.62 10.10
CA SER A 311 -19.22 52.02 10.80
C SER A 311 -19.21 53.49 11.19
N GLN A 312 -18.08 54.02 11.66
CA GLN A 312 -17.93 55.44 11.95
C GLN A 312 -18.14 56.28 10.69
N ARG A 313 -17.49 55.91 9.58
CA ARG A 313 -17.64 56.62 8.30
C ARG A 313 -19.10 56.63 7.82
N ARG A 314 -19.85 55.55 8.04
CA ARG A 314 -21.28 55.49 7.71
C ARG A 314 -22.06 56.52 8.53
N GLN A 315 -21.84 56.56 9.84
CA GLN A 315 -22.49 57.53 10.73
C GLN A 315 -22.14 58.97 10.33
N ASP A 316 -20.87 59.27 10.05
CA ASP A 316 -20.44 60.61 9.64
C ASP A 316 -21.12 61.06 8.33
N LEU A 317 -21.33 60.13 7.39
CA LEU A 317 -22.02 60.40 6.13
C LEU A 317 -23.52 60.62 6.33
N GLU A 318 -24.16 59.85 7.21
CA GLU A 318 -25.57 60.04 7.60
C GLU A 318 -25.77 61.41 8.28
N ASP A 319 -24.91 61.75 9.23
CA ASP A 319 -24.93 63.04 9.93
C ASP A 319 -24.71 64.20 8.93
N SER A 320 -23.75 64.06 8.00
CA SER A 320 -23.51 65.06 6.96
C SER A 320 -24.68 65.19 6.00
N LEU A 321 -25.37 64.11 5.64
CA LEU A 321 -26.54 64.15 4.77
C LEU A 321 -27.70 64.88 5.47
N GLN A 322 -27.95 64.55 6.74
CA GLN A 322 -29.00 65.18 7.54
C GLN A 322 -28.77 66.68 7.69
N ALA A 323 -27.52 67.11 7.91
CA ALA A 323 -27.15 68.52 7.97
C ALA A 323 -27.40 69.25 6.64
N GLN A 324 -27.04 68.63 5.50
CA GLN A 324 -27.28 69.24 4.17
C GLN A 324 -28.77 69.37 3.86
N GLN A 325 -29.57 68.37 4.22
CA GLN A 325 -31.04 68.44 4.08
C GLN A 325 -31.60 69.60 4.90
N TYR A 326 -31.21 69.70 6.17
CA TYR A 326 -31.65 70.79 7.04
C TYR A 326 -31.29 72.17 6.46
N PHE A 327 -30.06 72.35 5.95
CA PHE A 327 -29.67 73.63 5.34
C PHE A 327 -30.47 73.95 4.08
N ALA A 328 -30.79 72.95 3.25
CA ALA A 328 -31.63 73.15 2.07
C ALA A 328 -33.04 73.61 2.47
N ASP A 329 -33.66 72.89 3.41
CA ASP A 329 -35.02 73.19 3.90
C ASP A 329 -35.07 74.56 4.62
N ALA A 330 -34.03 74.90 5.38
CA ALA A 330 -33.92 76.20 6.07
C ALA A 330 -33.76 77.36 5.07
N ASN A 331 -32.96 77.19 4.02
CA ASN A 331 -32.81 78.18 2.96
C ASN A 331 -34.11 78.37 2.17
N GLU A 332 -34.87 77.29 1.94
CA GLU A 332 -36.20 77.38 1.31
C GLU A 332 -37.17 78.19 2.17
N ALA A 333 -37.20 77.92 3.49
CA ALA A 333 -38.00 78.69 4.44
C ALA A 333 -37.59 80.16 4.51
N GLU A 334 -36.30 80.47 4.49
CA GLU A 334 -35.81 81.85 4.44
C GLU A 334 -36.25 82.56 3.15
N SER A 335 -36.11 81.88 2.00
CA SER A 335 -36.55 82.42 0.71
C SER A 335 -38.05 82.71 0.70
N TRP A 336 -38.87 81.79 1.24
CA TRP A 336 -40.31 81.97 1.35
C TRP A 336 -40.68 83.15 2.25
N MET A 337 -40.05 83.27 3.43
CA MET A 337 -40.27 84.40 4.34
C MET A 337 -39.92 85.74 3.67
N ARG A 338 -38.80 85.80 2.96
CA ARG A 338 -38.36 86.99 2.23
C ARG A 338 -39.31 87.40 1.10
N GLU A 339 -39.99 86.44 0.47
CA GLU A 339 -41.05 86.72 -0.52
C GLU A 339 -42.28 87.35 0.13
N LYS A 340 -42.68 86.86 1.32
CA LYS A 340 -43.91 87.31 2.00
C LYS A 340 -43.72 88.61 2.81
N GLU A 341 -42.50 88.89 3.25
CA GLU A 341 -42.17 90.05 4.10
C GLU A 341 -42.67 91.41 3.55
N PRO A 342 -42.55 91.75 2.24
CA PRO A 342 -43.07 93.00 1.71
C PRO A 342 -44.60 93.10 1.73
N ILE A 343 -45.31 91.96 1.67
CA ILE A 343 -46.78 91.92 1.68
C ILE A 343 -47.28 92.27 3.09
N VAL A 344 -46.63 91.74 4.13
CA VAL A 344 -46.92 92.06 5.54
C VAL A 344 -46.59 93.52 5.86
N GLY A 345 -45.47 94.03 5.33
CA GLY A 345 -45.01 95.39 5.58
C GLY A 345 -45.72 96.48 4.74
N SER A 346 -46.65 96.10 3.86
CA SER A 346 -47.38 97.05 3.03
C SER A 346 -48.27 97.96 3.88
N THR A 347 -48.11 99.27 3.75
CA THR A 347 -48.99 100.28 4.37
C THR A 347 -50.07 100.79 3.41
N ASP A 348 -50.29 100.11 2.29
CA ASP A 348 -51.40 100.39 1.39
C ASP A 348 -52.68 99.81 1.97
N TYR A 349 -53.63 100.68 2.31
CA TYR A 349 -54.93 100.32 2.90
C TYR A 349 -56.08 100.41 1.89
N GLY A 350 -55.78 100.68 0.62
CA GLY A 350 -56.80 100.96 -0.39
C GLY A 350 -57.28 102.41 -0.35
N LYS A 351 -57.89 102.84 -1.45
CA LYS A 351 -58.36 104.23 -1.67
C LYS A 351 -59.89 104.34 -1.68
N ASP A 352 -60.58 103.20 -1.67
CA ASP A 352 -62.02 103.03 -1.73
C ASP A 352 -62.39 101.67 -1.08
N GLU A 353 -63.70 101.44 -0.86
CA GLU A 353 -64.22 100.24 -0.18
C GLU A 353 -63.81 98.94 -0.90
N ASP A 354 -63.95 98.91 -2.23
CA ASP A 354 -63.60 97.73 -3.05
C ASP A 354 -62.11 97.38 -2.96
N SER A 355 -61.22 98.38 -2.98
CA SER A 355 -59.76 98.16 -2.85
C SER A 355 -59.36 97.73 -1.44
N ALA A 356 -60.00 98.26 -0.40
CA ALA A 356 -59.80 97.83 0.98
C ALA A 356 -60.28 96.38 1.21
N GLU A 357 -61.45 96.01 0.67
CA GLU A 357 -61.97 94.63 0.76
C GLU A 357 -61.05 93.64 0.01
N ALA A 358 -60.55 94.01 -1.18
CA ALA A 358 -59.61 93.19 -1.94
C ALA A 358 -58.27 93.00 -1.20
N LEU A 359 -57.77 94.03 -0.51
CA LEU A 359 -56.58 93.94 0.33
C LEU A 359 -56.80 93.09 1.58
N LEU A 360 -57.97 93.21 2.22
CA LEU A 360 -58.34 92.37 3.36
C LEU A 360 -58.35 90.89 2.95
N LYS A 361 -58.97 90.56 1.82
CA LYS A 361 -59.00 89.18 1.29
C LYS A 361 -57.60 88.64 0.96
N LYS A 362 -56.70 89.48 0.44
CA LYS A 362 -55.28 89.12 0.22
C LYS A 362 -54.56 88.87 1.55
N HIS A 363 -54.84 89.67 2.58
CA HIS A 363 -54.28 89.48 3.90
C HIS A 363 -54.80 88.20 4.58
N GLU A 364 -56.10 87.90 4.45
CA GLU A 364 -56.68 86.63 4.93
C GLU A 364 -56.03 85.42 4.24
N ALA A 365 -55.80 85.49 2.93
CA ALA A 365 -55.07 84.46 2.19
C ALA A 365 -53.63 84.30 2.70
N LEU A 366 -52.93 85.42 2.95
CA LEU A 366 -51.58 85.40 3.54
C LEU A 366 -51.57 84.79 4.95
N MET A 367 -52.56 85.09 5.79
CA MET A 367 -52.70 84.51 7.13
C MET A 367 -52.94 83.00 7.06
N SER A 368 -53.72 82.53 6.09
CA SER A 368 -53.89 81.11 5.81
C SER A 368 -52.57 80.45 5.38
N ASP A 369 -51.83 81.09 4.48
CA ASP A 369 -50.52 80.60 4.02
C ASP A 369 -49.51 80.52 5.18
N LEU A 370 -49.44 81.55 6.04
CA LEU A 370 -48.59 81.57 7.24
C LEU A 370 -48.93 80.44 8.21
N SER A 371 -50.22 80.21 8.46
CA SER A 371 -50.67 79.12 9.32
C SER A 371 -50.29 77.76 8.75
N ALA A 372 -50.41 77.57 7.42
CA ALA A 372 -50.04 76.32 6.77
C ALA A 372 -48.52 76.08 6.81
N TYR A 373 -47.72 77.11 6.54
CA TYR A 373 -46.26 77.05 6.54
C TYR A 373 -45.66 76.81 7.94
N GLY A 374 -46.42 77.11 9.00
CA GLY A 374 -46.02 76.80 10.38
C GLY A 374 -45.66 75.32 10.62
N SER A 375 -46.27 74.40 9.86
CA SER A 375 -45.93 72.98 9.90
C SER A 375 -44.50 72.69 9.38
N SER A 376 -44.06 73.37 8.33
CA SER A 376 -42.70 73.26 7.79
C SER A 376 -41.65 73.81 8.75
N ILE A 377 -41.95 74.92 9.43
CA ILE A 377 -41.07 75.48 10.48
C ILE A 377 -40.96 74.53 11.68
N GLN A 378 -42.06 73.87 12.05
CA GLN A 378 -42.04 72.86 13.12
C GLN A 378 -41.22 71.62 12.72
N ALA A 379 -41.33 71.16 11.46
CA ALA A 379 -40.52 70.06 10.95
C ALA A 379 -39.02 70.39 10.96
N LEU A 380 -38.63 71.60 10.53
CA LEU A 380 -37.26 72.11 10.62
C LEU A 380 -36.75 72.12 12.07
N ARG A 381 -37.58 72.54 13.02
CA ARG A 381 -37.23 72.55 14.45
C ARG A 381 -36.97 71.15 14.99
N GLU A 382 -37.80 70.17 14.63
CA GLU A 382 -37.62 68.77 15.03
C GLU A 382 -36.38 68.15 14.39
N GLN A 383 -36.13 68.44 13.11
CA GLN A 383 -34.93 68.00 12.40
C GLN A 383 -33.66 68.56 13.06
N ALA A 384 -33.64 69.84 13.42
CA ALA A 384 -32.52 70.47 14.12
C ALA A 384 -32.24 69.84 15.49
N GLN A 385 -33.28 69.44 16.23
CA GLN A 385 -33.15 68.76 17.53
C GLN A 385 -32.68 67.31 17.39
N SER A 386 -33.02 66.66 16.27
CA SER A 386 -32.64 65.28 15.95
C SER A 386 -31.20 65.17 15.41
N CYS A 387 -30.66 66.25 14.82
CA CYS A 387 -29.26 66.31 14.43
C CYS A 387 -28.36 66.13 15.67
N ARG A 388 -27.46 65.14 15.63
CA ARG A 388 -26.45 64.98 16.69
C ARG A 388 -25.54 66.22 16.72
N GLN A 389 -25.24 66.69 17.92
CA GLN A 389 -24.07 67.55 18.12
C GLN A 389 -22.83 66.71 17.83
N GLN A 390 -22.13 67.03 16.74
CA GLN A 390 -20.78 66.51 16.55
C GLN A 390 -19.92 67.03 17.70
N VAL A 391 -19.31 66.11 18.45
CA VAL A 391 -18.30 66.47 19.45
C VAL A 391 -17.12 67.04 18.67
N ALA A 392 -16.80 68.30 18.93
CA ALA A 392 -15.67 68.98 18.33
C ALA A 392 -14.40 68.14 18.56
N PRO A 393 -13.66 67.76 17.50
CA PRO A 393 -12.36 67.13 17.65
C PRO A 393 -11.50 67.95 18.61
N THR A 394 -10.92 67.31 19.62
CA THR A 394 -9.97 67.96 20.50
C THR A 394 -8.58 67.86 19.89
N ASP A 395 -7.84 68.96 19.90
CA ASP A 395 -6.44 68.96 19.52
C ASP A 395 -5.63 68.10 20.50
N ASP A 396 -4.90 67.11 20.00
CA ASP A 396 -4.14 66.16 20.83
C ASP A 396 -3.03 66.85 21.63
N GLU A 397 -2.51 68.00 21.16
CA GLU A 397 -1.44 68.75 21.83
C GLU A 397 -1.97 69.70 22.92
N THR A 398 -3.10 70.37 22.70
CA THR A 398 -3.63 71.39 23.62
C THR A 398 -4.91 71.01 24.36
N GLY A 399 -5.55 69.91 23.98
CA GLY A 399 -6.82 69.44 24.53
C GLY A 399 -8.01 70.35 24.24
N LYS A 400 -7.86 71.35 23.37
CA LYS A 400 -8.91 72.33 23.06
C LYS A 400 -9.81 71.82 21.93
N GLU A 401 -11.11 72.04 22.10
CA GLU A 401 -12.12 71.70 21.10
C GLU A 401 -11.97 72.57 19.84
N LEU A 402 -11.92 71.94 18.67
CA LEU A 402 -11.81 72.59 17.38
C LEU A 402 -13.09 72.38 16.57
N VAL A 403 -13.61 73.42 15.94
CA VAL A 403 -14.78 73.38 15.06
C VAL A 403 -14.48 74.01 13.71
N LEU A 404 -15.09 73.47 12.66
CA LEU A 404 -14.97 73.99 11.31
C LEU A 404 -16.06 75.05 11.05
N ALA A 405 -15.64 76.19 10.53
CA ALA A 405 -16.51 77.22 10.01
C ALA A 405 -17.32 76.71 8.80
N LEU A 406 -18.65 76.61 8.93
CA LEU A 406 -19.50 76.12 7.85
C LEU A 406 -19.93 77.22 6.86
N TYR A 407 -19.84 78.48 7.26
CA TYR A 407 -20.23 79.65 6.47
C TYR A 407 -19.35 80.86 6.81
N ASP A 408 -19.34 81.84 5.90
CA ASP A 408 -18.70 83.13 6.15
C ASP A 408 -19.52 83.92 7.17
N TYR A 409 -18.86 84.46 8.19
CA TYR A 409 -19.45 85.33 9.18
C TYR A 409 -18.62 86.61 9.27
N GLN A 410 -19.24 87.76 8.97
CA GLN A 410 -18.66 89.07 9.20
C GLN A 410 -19.10 89.62 10.54
N GLU A 411 -18.13 90.07 11.34
CA GLU A 411 -18.37 90.71 12.63
C GLU A 411 -19.29 91.92 12.50
N LYS A 412 -20.23 92.06 13.43
CA LYS A 412 -21.12 93.22 13.54
C LYS A 412 -20.83 94.06 14.78
N SER A 413 -19.88 93.62 15.61
CA SER A 413 -19.49 94.23 16.88
C SER A 413 -17.99 94.07 17.15
N PRO A 414 -17.31 95.01 17.86
CA PRO A 414 -15.88 94.93 18.16
C PRO A 414 -15.43 93.73 19.03
N ARG A 415 -16.38 92.93 19.50
CA ARG A 415 -16.14 91.73 20.35
C ARG A 415 -16.29 90.42 19.59
N GLU A 416 -16.69 90.48 18.32
CA GLU A 416 -16.86 89.32 17.46
C GLU A 416 -15.65 89.16 16.54
N VAL A 417 -15.46 87.95 16.00
CA VAL A 417 -14.36 87.66 15.08
C VAL A 417 -14.97 87.30 13.73
N THR A 418 -14.46 87.93 12.67
CA THR A 418 -14.78 87.54 11.30
C THR A 418 -14.22 86.16 10.98
N MET A 419 -15.03 85.26 10.44
CA MET A 419 -14.68 83.87 10.12
C MET A 419 -15.05 83.58 8.67
N LYS A 420 -14.22 82.85 7.93
CA LYS A 420 -14.54 82.35 6.60
C LYS A 420 -14.90 80.87 6.64
N LYS A 421 -15.76 80.44 5.72
CA LYS A 421 -16.07 79.04 5.50
C LYS A 421 -14.77 78.24 5.28
N GLY A 422 -14.56 77.22 6.11
CA GLY A 422 -13.36 76.39 6.11
C GLY A 422 -12.32 76.75 7.17
N ASP A 423 -12.46 77.86 7.89
CA ASP A 423 -11.59 78.18 9.03
C ASP A 423 -11.80 77.17 10.16
N ILE A 424 -10.71 76.74 10.81
CA ILE A 424 -10.76 75.91 12.02
C ILE A 424 -10.67 76.85 13.22
N LEU A 425 -11.74 76.90 14.00
CA LEU A 425 -11.83 77.71 15.21
C LEU A 425 -11.67 76.87 16.46
N THR A 426 -11.05 77.46 17.47
CA THR A 426 -11.00 76.87 18.81
C THR A 426 -12.21 77.34 19.63
N LEU A 427 -12.99 76.40 20.15
CA LEU A 427 -14.07 76.72 21.08
C LEU A 427 -13.48 77.10 22.45
N LEU A 428 -13.80 78.32 22.90
CA LEU A 428 -13.51 78.75 24.26
C LEU A 428 -14.65 78.24 25.16
N ASN A 429 -14.44 77.10 25.81
CA ASN A 429 -15.42 76.55 26.73
C ASN A 429 -15.64 77.51 27.91
N SER A 430 -16.90 77.88 28.18
CA SER A 430 -17.29 78.75 29.31
C SER A 430 -17.32 78.03 30.67
N THR A 431 -16.91 76.75 30.71
CA THR A 431 -16.91 75.90 31.90
C THR A 431 -15.59 75.91 32.69
N ASN A 432 -14.49 76.46 32.16
CA ASN A 432 -13.34 76.82 32.98
C ASN A 432 -13.56 78.21 33.58
N LYS A 433 -14.37 78.25 34.65
CA LYS A 433 -14.21 79.29 35.67
C LYS A 433 -12.87 79.02 36.37
N ASP A 434 -11.79 79.53 35.81
CA ASP A 434 -10.62 79.90 36.59
C ASP A 434 -11.03 81.09 37.48
N SER A 435 -11.63 80.76 38.61
CA SER A 435 -11.64 81.63 39.78
C SER A 435 -10.36 81.39 40.57
N HIS A 436 -9.58 82.47 40.72
CA HIS A 436 -8.32 82.63 41.46
C HIS A 436 -7.06 82.35 40.59
N ASN A 437 -6.20 83.32 40.27
CA ASN A 437 -5.86 84.61 40.92
C ASN A 437 -5.37 85.61 39.86
#